data_AF-A0A0F9AFG0-F1
#
_entry.id   AF-A0A0F9AFG0-F1
#
_cell.length_a   1.000
_cell.length_b   1.000
_cell.length_c   1.000
_cell.angle_alpha   90.00
_cell.angle_beta   90.00
_cell.angle_gamma   90.00
#
_symmetry.space_group_name_H-M   'P 1'
#
loop_
_entity.id
_entity.type
_entity.pdbx_description
1 polymer ?
#
loop_
_entity_poly.entity_id
_entity_poly.type
_entity_poly.pdbx_seq_one_letter_code
_entity_poly.pdbx_strand_id
1 'polypeptide(L)'
;MPAKFIVVVSDRDDGKRAEITLLDDARKAEVLVETLLEAGFEQERIRLFSGDQAEMQVTYRPQVSLTEDPQGSTATKESLIGEAVEPLRAAGETGPEEATPFVKDGVRFSSLFRPA
;
A
#
# COMPACT_ATOMS: atom_id res chain seq x y z
N MET A 1 35.15 10.27 -3.20
CA MET A 1 34.34 9.42 -4.09
C MET A 1 33.94 10.25 -5.30
N PRO A 2 33.82 9.69 -6.51
CA PRO A 2 33.29 10.45 -7.65
C PRO A 2 31.83 10.84 -7.38
N ALA A 3 31.46 12.07 -7.74
CA ALA A 3 30.09 12.56 -7.59
C ALA A 3 29.15 11.75 -8.49
N LYS A 4 28.00 11.34 -7.97
CA LYS A 4 26.92 10.72 -8.73
C LYS A 4 25.88 11.76 -9.12
N PHE A 5 25.32 11.58 -10.30
CA PHE A 5 24.26 12.38 -10.86
C PHE A 5 22.99 11.52 -10.93
N ILE A 6 21.89 12.07 -10.44
CA ILE A 6 20.59 11.42 -10.45
C ILE A 6 19.68 12.27 -11.32
N VAL A 7 19.23 11.69 -12.43
CA VAL A 7 18.21 12.29 -13.29
C VAL A 7 16.89 11.63 -12.95
N VAL A 8 15.90 12.43 -12.57
CA VAL A 8 14.54 11.97 -12.26
C VAL A 8 13.59 12.57 -13.28
N VAL A 9 12.82 11.73 -13.95
CA VAL A 9 11.81 12.13 -14.93
C VAL A 9 10.45 11.71 -14.40
N SER A 10 9.64 12.67 -13.96
CA SER A 10 8.27 12.39 -13.48
C SER A 10 7.35 12.03 -14.65
N ASP A 11 6.45 11.08 -14.43
CA ASP A 11 5.37 10.76 -15.38
C ASP A 11 4.41 11.95 -15.54
N ARG A 12 3.74 12.04 -16.70
CA ARG A 12 2.83 13.17 -17.00
C ARG A 12 1.50 13.02 -16.26
N ASP A 13 1.01 11.80 -16.20
CA ASP A 13 -0.34 11.48 -15.76
C ASP A 13 -0.34 11.04 -14.28
N ASP A 14 0.80 10.57 -13.77
CA ASP A 14 0.96 10.16 -12.37
C ASP A 14 2.20 10.79 -11.71
N GLY A 15 2.00 11.87 -10.95
CA GLY A 15 3.07 12.53 -10.20
C GLY A 15 3.75 11.67 -9.12
N LYS A 16 3.25 10.45 -8.86
CA LYS A 16 3.90 9.47 -7.97
C LYS A 16 4.81 8.50 -8.72
N ARG A 17 4.77 8.50 -10.05
CA ARG A 17 5.65 7.70 -10.90
C ARG A 17 6.75 8.57 -11.45
N ALA A 18 7.97 8.06 -11.37
CA ALA A 18 9.12 8.69 -12.00
C ALA A 18 10.11 7.62 -12.42
N GLU A 19 10.79 7.88 -13.54
CA GLU A 19 11.98 7.14 -13.93
C GLU A 19 13.20 7.80 -13.29
N ILE A 20 14.09 6.97 -12.71
CA ILE A 20 15.29 7.43 -12.02
C ILE A 20 16.50 6.81 -12.71
N THR A 21 17.39 7.65 -13.22
CA THR A 21 18.65 7.23 -13.85
C THR A 21 19.83 7.74 -13.02
N LEU A 22 20.70 6.82 -12.59
CA LEU A 22 21.95 7.14 -11.90
C LEU A 22 23.12 7.12 -12.89
N LEU A 23 23.93 8.17 -12.85
CA LEU A 23 25.08 8.39 -13.73
C LEU A 23 26.31 8.77 -12.89
N ASP A 24 27.48 8.30 -13.29
CA ASP A 24 28.75 8.61 -12.61
C ASP A 24 29.52 9.78 -13.26
N ASP A 25 28.98 10.39 -14.32
CA ASP A 25 29.63 11.45 -15.11
C ASP A 25 28.65 12.60 -15.39
N ALA A 26 29.11 13.83 -15.12
CA ALA A 26 28.37 15.07 -15.33
C ALA A 26 27.96 15.24 -16.80
N ARG A 27 28.89 14.98 -17.74
CA ARG A 27 28.63 15.19 -19.17
C ARG A 27 27.54 14.26 -19.69
N LYS A 28 27.50 13.03 -19.19
CA LYS A 28 26.45 12.07 -19.57
C LYS A 28 25.10 12.51 -19.03
N ALA A 29 25.05 13.09 -17.83
CA ALA A 29 23.82 13.64 -17.28
C ALA A 29 23.33 14.85 -18.09
N GLU A 30 24.22 15.76 -18.49
CA GLU A 30 23.90 16.91 -19.35
C GLU A 30 23.30 16.45 -20.69
N VAL A 31 24.00 15.56 -21.41
CA VAL A 31 23.53 15.03 -22.69
C VAL A 31 22.18 14.32 -22.55
N LEU A 32 21.96 13.59 -21.45
CA LEU A 32 20.68 12.94 -21.20
C LEU A 32 19.56 13.96 -20.99
N VAL A 33 19.80 15.01 -20.19
CA VAL A 33 18.81 16.07 -19.96
C VAL A 33 18.48 16.80 -21.27
N GLU A 34 19.48 17.12 -22.08
CA GLU A 34 19.28 17.73 -23.41
C GLU A 34 18.44 16.81 -24.31
N THR A 35 18.79 15.53 -24.39
CA THR A 35 18.05 14.54 -25.19
C THR A 35 16.58 14.44 -24.75
N LEU A 36 16.31 14.50 -23.44
CA LEU A 36 14.95 14.47 -22.90
C LEU A 36 14.16 15.74 -23.27
N LEU A 37 14.79 16.90 -23.20
CA LEU A 37 14.16 18.17 -23.62
C LEU A 37 13.86 18.16 -25.13
N GLU A 38 14.80 17.67 -25.94
CA GLU A 38 14.61 17.53 -27.40
C GLU A 38 13.52 16.51 -27.75
N ALA A 39 13.37 15.45 -26.96
CA ALA A 39 12.29 14.48 -27.10
C ALA A 39 10.91 15.03 -26.69
N GLY A 40 10.84 16.26 -26.17
CA GLY A 40 9.60 16.95 -25.84
C GLY A 40 9.14 16.77 -24.40
N PHE A 41 10.01 16.31 -23.49
CA PHE A 41 9.71 16.33 -22.07
C PHE A 41 9.73 17.77 -21.55
N GLU A 42 8.74 18.12 -20.73
CA GLU A 42 8.66 19.43 -20.09
C GLU A 42 9.77 19.57 -19.03
N GLN A 43 10.46 20.71 -19.03
CA GLN A 43 11.57 20.96 -18.10
C GLN A 43 11.18 20.80 -16.63
N GLU A 44 9.94 21.16 -16.26
CA GLU A 44 9.42 21.05 -14.89
C GLU A 44 9.36 19.60 -14.38
N ARG A 45 9.33 18.63 -15.30
CA ARG A 45 9.26 17.19 -15.00
C ARG A 45 10.64 16.54 -14.86
N ILE A 46 11.70 17.23 -15.24
CA ILE A 46 13.08 16.73 -15.19
C ILE A 46 13.77 17.36 -13.98
N ARG A 47 14.23 16.53 -13.04
CA ARG A 47 15.04 16.98 -11.90
C ARG A 47 16.41 16.35 -11.94
N LEU A 48 17.43 17.20 -11.83
CA LEU A 48 18.83 16.79 -11.74
C LEU A 48 19.34 17.00 -10.31
N PHE A 49 19.92 15.96 -9.74
CA PHE A 49 20.60 16.02 -8.45
C PHE A 49 22.06 15.60 -8.63
N SER A 50 22.96 16.27 -7.93
CA SER A 50 24.38 15.89 -7.82
C SER A 50 24.70 15.61 -6.35
N GLY A 51 25.30 14.47 -6.04
CA GLY A 51 25.67 14.11 -4.67
C GLY A 51 26.88 13.18 -4.61
N ASP A 52 27.69 13.34 -3.57
CA ASP A 52 28.80 12.45 -3.23
C ASP A 52 28.34 11.17 -2.51
N GLN A 53 27.18 11.24 -1.84
CA GLN A 53 26.50 10.12 -1.19
C GLN A 53 24.99 10.22 -1.43
N ALA A 54 24.43 9.26 -2.17
CA ALA A 54 22.98 9.14 -2.38
C ALA A 54 22.43 8.06 -1.44
N GLU A 55 21.77 8.46 -0.37
CA GLU A 55 21.01 7.54 0.49
C GLU A 55 19.55 7.54 0.04
N MET A 56 19.09 6.44 -0.57
CA MET A 56 17.72 6.29 -1.04
C MET A 56 16.95 5.36 -0.10
N GLN A 57 15.99 5.91 0.64
CA GLN A 57 15.08 5.13 1.47
C GLN A 57 13.83 4.73 0.68
N VAL A 58 13.73 3.44 0.34
CA VAL A 58 12.59 2.89 -0.40
C VAL A 58 11.55 2.38 0.59
N THR A 59 10.36 3.00 0.62
CA THR A 59 9.20 2.49 1.38
C THR A 59 8.22 1.85 0.41
N TYR A 60 8.04 0.54 0.48
CA TYR A 60 7.08 -0.19 -0.36
C TYR A 60 5.77 -0.44 0.40
N ARG A 61 4.65 0.04 -0.15
CA ARG A 61 3.29 -0.22 0.39
C ARG A 61 2.49 -1.04 -0.63
N PRO A 62 2.40 -2.37 -0.49
CA PRO A 62 1.58 -3.19 -1.37
C PRO A 62 0.10 -2.84 -1.23
N GLN A 63 -0.62 -2.71 -2.35
CA GLN A 63 -2.06 -2.53 -2.38
C GLN A 63 -2.71 -3.88 -2.71
N VAL A 64 -3.60 -4.35 -1.83
CA VAL A 64 -4.36 -5.60 -2.03
C VAL A 64 -5.83 -5.23 -2.17
N SER A 65 -6.48 -5.73 -3.22
CA SER A 65 -7.92 -5.60 -3.45
C SER A 65 -8.53 -6.99 -3.53
N LEU A 66 -9.63 -7.22 -2.82
CA LEU A 66 -10.40 -8.45 -2.90
C LEU A 66 -11.27 -8.40 -4.17
N THR A 67 -11.04 -9.30 -5.12
CA THR A 67 -11.93 -9.50 -6.27
C THR A 67 -12.89 -10.65 -5.95
N GLU A 68 -14.19 -10.39 -5.96
CA GLU A 68 -15.20 -11.44 -5.87
C GLU A 68 -15.29 -12.15 -7.23
N ASP A 69 -14.95 -13.44 -7.26
CA ASP A 69 -15.20 -14.29 -8.43
C ASP A 69 -16.72 -14.46 -8.61
N PRO A 70 -17.32 -14.05 -9.74
CA PRO A 70 -18.76 -14.26 -9.99
C PRO A 70 -19.12 -15.72 -10.31
N GLN A 71 -18.20 -16.68 -10.18
CA GLN A 71 -18.47 -18.10 -10.38
C GLN A 71 -18.47 -18.88 -9.06
N GLY A 72 -19.47 -18.58 -8.23
CA GLY A 72 -19.87 -19.36 -7.07
C GLY A 72 -21.39 -19.61 -7.04
N SER A 73 -21.99 -19.88 -8.20
CA SER A 73 -23.44 -20.16 -8.32
C SER A 73 -23.77 -21.55 -7.77
N THR A 74 -24.41 -21.57 -6.60
CA THR A 74 -25.50 -22.47 -6.16
C THR A 74 -25.48 -23.95 -6.60
N ALA A 75 -25.17 -24.84 -5.65
CA ALA A 75 -25.75 -26.19 -5.62
C ALA A 75 -26.58 -26.35 -4.34
N THR A 76 -27.89 -26.19 -4.51
CA THR A 76 -28.94 -26.52 -3.56
C THR A 76 -28.80 -27.96 -3.05
N LYS A 77 -28.83 -28.16 -1.74
CA LYS A 77 -29.38 -29.38 -1.14
C LYS A 77 -30.33 -29.00 -0.01
N GLU A 78 -31.61 -29.20 -0.29
CA GLU A 78 -32.70 -29.20 0.67
C GLU A 78 -32.40 -30.15 1.84
N SER A 79 -32.64 -29.70 3.06
CA SER A 79 -32.99 -30.58 4.18
C SER A 79 -34.04 -29.87 5.03
N LEU A 80 -35.13 -30.61 5.23
CA LEU A 80 -36.46 -30.17 5.59
C LEU A 80 -36.62 -29.90 7.11
N ILE A 81 -37.71 -29.17 7.41
CA ILE A 81 -38.59 -29.19 8.60
C ILE A 81 -38.07 -28.80 9.99
N GLY A 82 -38.71 -27.77 10.57
CA GLY A 82 -38.59 -27.39 11.98
C GLY A 82 -39.34 -26.10 12.32
N GLU A 83 -40.67 -26.17 12.33
CA GLU A 83 -41.66 -25.20 12.80
C GLU A 83 -41.31 -24.55 14.16
N ALA A 84 -41.43 -23.21 14.27
CA ALA A 84 -42.12 -22.50 15.38
C ALA A 84 -41.75 -20.99 15.43
N VAL A 85 -42.72 -20.17 15.00
CA VAL A 85 -43.20 -18.91 15.60
C VAL A 85 -42.28 -18.12 16.57
N GLU A 86 -41.96 -16.86 16.20
CA GLU A 86 -41.63 -15.73 17.10
C GLU A 86 -42.68 -15.59 18.23
N PRO A 87 -42.43 -14.98 19.43
CA PRO A 87 -41.76 -13.67 19.61
C PRO A 87 -41.06 -13.43 20.98
N LEU A 88 -40.37 -12.29 21.15
CA LEU A 88 -40.54 -11.30 22.25
C LEU A 88 -39.27 -10.45 22.47
N ARG A 89 -39.44 -9.13 22.42
CA ARG A 89 -38.58 -8.16 23.10
C ARG A 89 -38.92 -8.11 24.60
N ALA A 90 -37.90 -8.18 25.46
CA ALA A 90 -37.77 -7.54 26.78
C ALA A 90 -36.34 -7.83 27.27
N ALA A 91 -35.40 -6.89 27.29
CA ALA A 91 -35.18 -5.85 28.32
C ALA A 91 -35.02 -6.42 29.75
N GLY A 92 -33.80 -6.29 30.32
CA GLY A 92 -33.45 -6.58 31.73
C GLY A 92 -32.08 -7.28 31.88
N GLU A 93 -30.96 -6.55 31.96
CA GLU A 93 -30.16 -6.30 33.20
C GLU A 93 -29.32 -7.54 33.63
N THR A 94 -27.99 -7.60 33.41
CA THR A 94 -26.92 -6.80 34.06
C THR A 94 -25.70 -6.54 33.13
N GLY A 95 -24.98 -5.43 33.32
CA GLY A 95 -23.60 -5.23 32.78
C GLY A 95 -22.55 -5.24 33.92
N PRO A 96 -21.29 -4.84 33.68
CA PRO A 96 -20.39 -5.09 32.55
C PRO A 96 -19.13 -5.87 33.02
N GLU A 97 -18.49 -6.69 32.17
CA GLU A 97 -17.05 -6.96 32.39
C GLU A 97 -16.30 -6.96 31.06
N GLU A 98 -15.44 -5.95 30.94
CA GLU A 98 -14.53 -5.73 29.85
C GLU A 98 -13.67 -6.98 29.62
N ALA A 99 -13.82 -7.62 28.45
CA ALA A 99 -12.78 -8.53 27.99
C ALA A 99 -11.54 -7.70 27.65
N THR A 100 -10.63 -7.65 28.61
CA THR A 100 -9.41 -6.86 28.59
C THR A 100 -8.47 -7.31 27.46
N PRO A 101 -7.80 -6.36 26.80
CA PRO A 101 -6.76 -6.67 25.82
C PRO A 101 -5.63 -7.49 26.44
N PHE A 102 -5.27 -8.56 25.75
CA PHE A 102 -4.25 -9.51 26.15
C PHE A 102 -2.86 -8.86 26.11
N VAL A 103 -1.98 -9.15 27.09
CA VAL A 103 -0.61 -8.65 27.11
C VAL A 103 0.37 -9.82 27.17
N LYS A 104 1.35 -9.82 26.26
CA LYS A 104 2.48 -10.76 26.24
C LYS A 104 3.77 -9.96 26.07
N ASP A 105 4.77 -10.22 26.90
CA ASP A 105 6.08 -9.52 26.87
C ASP A 105 6.00 -7.98 26.98
N GLY A 106 5.00 -7.44 27.70
CA GLY A 106 4.78 -5.99 27.86
C GLY A 106 4.06 -5.31 26.68
N VAL A 107 3.72 -6.05 25.63
CA VAL A 107 2.97 -5.58 24.45
C VAL A 107 1.48 -5.95 24.56
N ARG A 108 0.58 -5.00 24.28
CA ARG A 108 -0.89 -5.13 24.45
C ARG A 108 -1.59 -5.39 23.11
N PHE A 109 -2.29 -6.53 23.00
CA PHE A 109 -2.99 -7.05 21.82
C PHE A 109 -4.51 -6.86 21.88
N SER A 110 -5.14 -6.74 20.71
CA SER A 110 -6.60 -6.67 20.59
C SER A 110 -7.28 -8.02 20.84
N SER A 111 -8.56 -8.01 21.21
CA SER A 111 -9.33 -9.17 21.64
C SER A 111 -9.61 -10.23 20.57
N LEU A 112 -9.24 -9.97 19.30
CA LEU A 112 -9.52 -10.83 18.15
C LEU A 112 -8.50 -11.95 17.90
N PHE A 113 -7.33 -11.93 18.55
CA PHE A 113 -6.28 -12.92 18.35
C PHE A 113 -6.00 -13.67 19.66
N ARG A 114 -6.76 -14.75 19.91
CA ARG A 114 -6.48 -15.66 21.02
C ARG A 114 -5.66 -16.86 20.52
N PRO A 115 -4.45 -17.12 21.07
CA PRO A 115 -3.75 -18.36 20.81
C PRO A 115 -4.47 -19.54 21.49
N ALA A 116 -4.45 -20.71 20.86
CA ALA A 116 -5.00 -21.97 21.36
C ALA A 116 -4.11 -22.60 22.45
#